data_AF-A0AA43RKX7-F1
#
_entry.id   AF-A0AA43RKX7-F1
#
_cell.length_a   1.000
_cell.length_b   1.000
_cell.length_c   1.000
_cell.angle_alpha   90.00
_cell.angle_beta   90.00
_cell.angle_gamma   90.00
#
_symmetry.space_group_name_H-M   'P 1'
#
loop_
_entity.id
_entity.type
_entity.pdbx_description
1 polymer ?
#
loop_
_entity_poly.entity_id
_entity_poly.type
_entity_poly.pdbx_seq_one_letter_code
_entity_poly.pdbx_strand_id
1 'polypeptide(L)'
;MPDTRIIDAMWDDSPIDVSTEVNFIWSIANKLRGPYQSDKYKDVIIPMTIIRRFECALAPTKDAVVAQYEANPAYPTKAMYRVSGFQFFNTSRYTLAELVNDADHLAANFRSYLQGFSPNVLEILMSAEKGLDFGKQIDKMDKNNRLLSVVKAFSELDLDPRTIDNVKMGYIFEELIRTFSENAEAGDH
;
A
#
# COMPACT_ATOMS: atom_id res chain seq x y z
N MET A 1 16.83 -37.15 38.90
CA MET A 1 16.13 -36.88 37.64
C MET A 1 15.63 -35.45 37.69
N PRO A 2 16.10 -34.57 36.79
CA PRO A 2 15.38 -33.35 36.46
C PRO A 2 14.86 -33.44 35.02
N ASP A 3 13.57 -33.15 34.93
CA ASP A 3 12.74 -32.98 33.74
C ASP A 3 13.11 -31.65 33.05
N THR A 4 13.72 -31.74 31.86
CA THR A 4 13.86 -30.59 30.97
C THR A 4 13.17 -30.94 29.66
N ARG A 5 11.90 -30.54 29.63
CA ARG A 5 11.00 -30.46 28.49
C ARG A 5 11.77 -30.22 27.19
N ILE A 6 11.64 -31.19 26.31
CA ILE A 6 11.96 -31.08 24.89
C ILE A 6 11.23 -29.83 24.39
N ILE A 7 11.99 -28.79 24.08
CA ILE A 7 11.55 -27.69 23.21
C ILE A 7 11.36 -28.31 21.84
N ASP A 8 10.18 -28.87 21.64
CA ASP A 8 9.66 -29.19 20.33
C ASP A 8 9.37 -27.85 19.66
N ALA A 9 10.41 -27.28 19.04
CA ALA A 9 10.24 -26.24 18.05
C ALA A 9 9.55 -26.93 16.87
N MET A 10 8.24 -27.10 16.99
CA MET A 10 7.36 -27.36 15.88
C MET A 10 7.45 -26.12 15.01
N TRP A 11 8.29 -26.20 13.99
CA TRP A 11 8.13 -25.37 12.80
C TRP A 11 6.74 -25.73 12.31
N ASP A 12 5.77 -24.88 12.63
CA ASP A 12 4.43 -24.97 12.10
C ASP A 12 4.54 -24.62 10.62
N ASP A 13 4.85 -25.63 9.81
CA ASP A 13 4.95 -25.62 8.36
C ASP A 13 3.55 -25.50 7.72
N SER A 14 2.55 -25.07 8.52
CA SER A 14 1.23 -24.73 8.03
C SER A 14 1.36 -23.54 7.08
N PRO A 15 0.95 -23.69 5.81
CA PRO A 15 1.01 -22.58 4.87
C PRO A 15 0.17 -21.43 5.43
N ILE A 16 0.80 -20.26 5.56
CA ILE A 16 0.10 -19.05 6.03
C ILE A 16 -1.00 -18.74 5.02
N ASP A 17 -2.25 -18.89 5.45
CA ASP A 17 -3.40 -18.61 4.60
C ASP A 17 -3.58 -17.10 4.42
N VAL A 18 -3.38 -16.66 3.18
CA VAL A 18 -3.56 -15.29 2.70
C VAL A 18 -4.69 -15.18 1.67
N SER A 19 -5.45 -16.26 1.47
CA SER A 19 -6.45 -16.35 0.39
C SER A 19 -7.53 -15.28 0.52
N THR A 20 -7.95 -14.94 1.74
CA THR A 20 -8.98 -13.92 1.98
C THR A 20 -8.51 -12.54 1.52
N GLU A 21 -7.32 -12.12 1.95
CA GLU A 21 -6.75 -10.82 1.60
C GLU A 21 -6.43 -10.74 0.09
N VAL A 22 -5.82 -11.80 -0.46
CA VAL A 22 -5.48 -11.89 -1.89
C VAL A 22 -6.75 -11.84 -2.75
N ASN A 23 -7.81 -12.57 -2.38
CA ASN A 23 -9.09 -12.54 -3.09
C ASN A 23 -9.75 -11.16 -3.03
N PHE A 24 -9.68 -10.48 -1.88
CA PHE A 24 -10.21 -9.13 -1.76
C PHE A 24 -9.44 -8.16 -2.66
N ILE A 25 -8.10 -8.18 -2.62
CA ILE A 25 -7.25 -7.33 -3.48
C ILE A 25 -7.52 -7.64 -4.97
N TRP A 26 -7.71 -8.91 -5.33
CA TRP A 26 -8.13 -9.31 -6.68
C TRP A 26 -9.49 -8.77 -7.08
N SER A 27 -10.45 -8.69 -6.14
CA SER A 27 -11.74 -8.05 -6.41
C SER A 27 -11.60 -6.56 -6.75
N ILE A 28 -10.59 -5.87 -6.18
CA ILE A 28 -10.26 -4.49 -6.53
C ILE A 28 -9.64 -4.43 -7.92
N ALA A 29 -8.72 -5.35 -8.26
CA ALA A 29 -8.11 -5.44 -9.59
C ALA A 29 -9.16 -5.56 -10.70
N ASN A 30 -10.23 -6.32 -10.46
CA ASN A 30 -11.34 -6.44 -11.40
C ASN A 30 -12.06 -5.11 -11.73
N LYS A 31 -11.94 -4.08 -10.87
CA LYS A 31 -12.47 -2.73 -11.17
C LYS A 31 -11.71 -2.03 -12.30
N LEU A 32 -10.50 -2.49 -12.63
CA LEU A 32 -9.65 -1.95 -13.70
C LEU A 32 -10.00 -2.53 -15.08
N ARG A 33 -10.88 -3.55 -15.15
CA ARG A 33 -11.28 -4.21 -16.38
C ARG A 33 -11.86 -3.21 -17.40
N GLY A 34 -11.37 -3.31 -18.63
CA GLY A 34 -11.69 -2.40 -19.73
C GLY A 34 -10.49 -1.51 -20.04
N PRO A 35 -10.23 -0.44 -19.27
CA PRO A 35 -9.10 0.46 -19.52
C PRO A 35 -7.72 -0.19 -19.33
N TYR A 36 -7.66 -1.34 -18.67
CA TYR A 36 -6.43 -2.11 -18.46
C TYR A 36 -6.58 -3.53 -18.98
N GLN A 37 -5.51 -4.05 -19.56
CA GLN A 37 -5.30 -5.47 -19.75
C GLN A 37 -4.93 -6.12 -18.40
N SER A 38 -5.22 -7.41 -18.23
CA SER A 38 -5.03 -8.13 -16.96
C SER A 38 -3.59 -8.08 -16.45
N ASP A 39 -2.61 -8.16 -17.35
CA ASP A 39 -1.18 -8.07 -17.06
C ASP A 39 -0.76 -6.70 -16.51
N LYS A 40 -1.53 -5.64 -16.82
CA LYS A 40 -1.31 -4.25 -16.36
C LYS A 40 -2.01 -3.91 -15.05
N TYR A 41 -2.81 -4.80 -14.48
CA TYR A 41 -3.45 -4.53 -13.19
C TYR A 41 -2.41 -4.35 -12.07
N LYS A 42 -1.27 -5.06 -12.15
CA LYS A 42 -0.18 -4.94 -11.18
C LYS A 42 0.36 -3.52 -11.02
N ASP A 43 0.35 -2.74 -12.10
CA ASP A 43 0.83 -1.35 -12.12
C ASP A 43 -0.02 -0.43 -11.22
N VAL A 44 -1.25 -0.83 -10.91
CA VAL A 44 -2.13 -0.13 -9.96
C VAL A 44 -2.14 -0.84 -8.60
N ILE A 45 -2.29 -2.15 -8.60
CA ILE A 45 -2.56 -2.93 -7.39
C ILE A 45 -1.36 -2.98 -6.46
N ILE A 46 -0.14 -3.12 -6.99
CA ILE A 46 1.08 -3.16 -6.16
C ILE A 46 1.30 -1.81 -5.45
N PRO A 47 1.32 -0.64 -6.14
CA PRO A 47 1.42 0.65 -5.46
C PRO A 47 0.31 0.89 -4.42
N MET A 48 -0.94 0.58 -4.75
CA MET A 48 -2.07 0.80 -3.83
C MET A 48 -1.97 -0.07 -2.57
N THR A 49 -1.51 -1.31 -2.69
CA THR A 49 -1.27 -2.20 -1.54
C THR A 49 -0.16 -1.66 -0.64
N ILE A 50 0.94 -1.16 -1.23
CA ILE A 50 2.03 -0.50 -0.48
C ILE A 50 1.54 0.73 0.25
N ILE A 51 0.82 1.62 -0.45
CA ILE A 51 0.25 2.85 0.11
C ILE A 51 -0.65 2.50 1.30
N ARG A 52 -1.55 1.53 1.14
CA ARG A 52 -2.46 1.14 2.22
C ARG A 52 -1.74 0.55 3.42
N ARG A 53 -0.74 -0.32 3.21
CA ARG A 53 0.09 -0.86 4.30
C ARG A 53 0.79 0.25 5.07
N PHE A 54 1.37 1.24 4.38
CA PHE A 54 2.03 2.37 5.03
C PHE A 54 1.06 3.29 5.75
N GLU A 55 -0.13 3.53 5.19
CA GLU A 55 -1.17 4.31 5.86
C GLU A 55 -1.61 3.65 7.17
N CYS A 56 -1.92 2.34 7.15
CA CYS A 56 -2.30 1.60 8.36
C CYS A 56 -1.18 1.60 9.40
N ALA A 57 0.07 1.38 8.97
CA ALA A 57 1.23 1.40 9.88
C ALA A 57 1.42 2.77 10.55
N LEU A 58 1.20 3.87 9.82
CA LEU A 58 1.36 5.23 10.33
C LEU A 58 0.16 5.73 11.13
N ALA A 59 -1.01 5.10 11.04
CA ALA A 59 -2.24 5.58 11.66
C ALA A 59 -2.08 5.97 13.15
N PRO A 60 -1.38 5.20 14.02
CA PRO A 60 -1.18 5.58 15.42
C PRO A 60 -0.33 6.83 15.65
N THR A 61 0.49 7.23 14.67
CA THR A 61 1.46 8.35 14.78
C THR A 61 1.18 9.50 13.81
N LYS A 62 0.14 9.38 12.99
CA LYS A 62 -0.22 10.31 11.92
C LYS A 62 -0.30 11.75 12.41
N ASP A 63 -1.08 11.98 13.47
CA ASP A 63 -1.30 13.32 14.01
C ASP A 63 -0.01 13.94 14.56
N ALA A 64 0.83 13.15 15.21
CA ALA A 64 2.12 13.60 15.72
C ALA A 64 3.09 13.98 14.59
N VAL A 65 3.14 13.17 13.53
CA VAL A 65 3.94 13.45 12.32
C VAL A 65 3.49 14.73 11.64
N VAL A 66 2.17 14.89 11.42
CA VAL A 66 1.60 16.09 10.78
C VAL A 66 1.89 17.32 11.63
N ALA A 67 1.61 17.29 12.94
CA ALA A 67 1.84 18.42 13.83
C ALA A 67 3.32 18.83 13.88
N GLN A 68 4.25 17.85 13.91
CA GLN A 68 5.68 18.13 13.88
C GLN A 68 6.11 18.79 12.57
N TYR A 69 5.59 18.33 11.44
CA TYR A 69 5.91 18.89 10.13
C TYR A 69 5.38 20.31 9.97
N GLU A 70 4.16 20.59 10.43
CA GLU A 70 3.60 21.94 10.35
C GLU A 70 4.29 22.93 11.27
N ALA A 71 4.68 22.49 12.47
CA ALA A 71 5.46 23.32 13.38
C ALA A 71 6.85 23.66 12.82
N ASN A 72 7.45 22.74 12.05
CA ASN A 72 8.73 22.96 11.39
C ASN A 72 8.88 22.11 10.10
N PRO A 73 8.55 22.66 8.93
CA PRO A 73 8.67 21.94 7.66
C PRO A 73 10.12 21.56 7.30
N ALA A 74 11.11 22.22 7.90
CA ALA A 74 12.53 21.92 7.74
C ALA A 74 13.04 20.90 8.79
N TYR A 75 12.16 20.27 9.56
CA TYR A 75 12.55 19.28 10.55
C TYR A 75 13.26 18.09 9.88
N PRO A 76 14.43 17.63 10.39
CA PRO A 76 15.22 16.63 9.69
C PRO A 76 14.48 15.30 9.47
N THR A 77 14.57 14.74 8.26
CA THR A 77 13.95 13.46 7.88
C THR A 77 14.28 12.32 8.85
N LYS A 78 15.55 12.20 9.28
CA LYS A 78 15.97 11.17 10.24
C LYS A 78 15.33 11.34 11.62
N ALA A 79 14.99 12.57 12.00
CA ALA A 79 14.27 12.85 13.24
C ALA A 79 12.78 12.55 13.08
N MET A 80 12.18 12.84 11.92
CA MET A 80 10.80 12.44 11.60
C MET A 80 10.58 10.92 11.70
N TYR A 81 11.58 10.10 11.34
CA TYR A 81 11.50 8.64 11.53
C TYR A 81 11.31 8.21 12.99
N ARG A 82 11.81 9.00 13.94
CA ARG A 82 11.58 8.75 15.37
C ARG A 82 10.16 9.11 15.80
N VAL A 83 9.57 10.11 15.16
CA VAL A 83 8.18 10.55 15.41
C VAL A 83 7.20 9.51 14.86
N SER A 84 7.43 9.02 13.64
CA SER A 84 6.58 7.98 13.05
C SER A 84 6.81 6.59 13.65
N GLY A 85 7.98 6.34 14.22
CA GLY A 85 8.40 5.00 14.64
C GLY A 85 8.83 4.09 13.47
N PHE A 86 8.91 4.62 12.25
CA PHE A 86 9.30 3.89 11.05
C PHE A 86 10.37 4.63 10.25
N GLN A 87 11.08 3.95 9.35
CA GLN A 87 12.00 4.57 8.39
C GLN A 87 11.27 5.27 7.21
N PHE A 88 10.04 5.72 7.47
CA PHE A 88 9.20 6.48 6.57
C PHE A 88 8.15 7.25 7.39
N PHE A 89 7.49 8.22 6.76
CA PHE A 89 6.39 9.00 7.34
C PHE A 89 5.52 9.58 6.23
N ASN A 90 4.37 10.16 6.58
CA ASN A 90 3.54 10.94 5.67
C ASN A 90 3.03 12.21 6.36
N THR A 91 3.32 13.38 5.79
CA THR A 91 2.99 14.70 6.34
C THR A 91 1.67 15.28 5.82
N SER A 92 1.02 14.61 4.87
CA SER A 92 -0.29 15.04 4.37
C SER A 92 -1.32 14.92 5.49
N ARG A 93 -2.30 15.81 5.54
CA ARG A 93 -3.47 15.64 6.42
C ARG A 93 -4.43 14.57 5.92
N TYR A 94 -4.41 14.30 4.62
CA TYR A 94 -5.30 13.33 4.03
C TYR A 94 -4.99 11.89 4.47
N THR A 95 -6.07 11.12 4.53
CA THR A 95 -6.12 9.66 4.46
C THR A 95 -6.84 9.22 3.18
N LEU A 96 -6.68 7.97 2.75
CA LEU A 96 -7.43 7.44 1.61
C LEU A 96 -8.95 7.59 1.80
N ALA A 97 -9.44 7.45 3.04
CA ALA A 97 -10.85 7.62 3.39
C ALA A 97 -11.32 9.08 3.30
N GLU A 98 -10.45 10.06 3.55
CA GLU A 98 -10.79 11.47 3.38
C GLU A 98 -10.76 11.89 1.91
N LEU A 99 -9.81 11.35 1.14
CA LEU A 99 -9.67 11.67 -0.29
C LEU A 99 -10.95 11.39 -1.08
N VAL A 100 -11.68 10.32 -0.73
CA VAL A 100 -12.92 9.95 -1.44
C VAL A 100 -14.08 10.89 -1.18
N ASN A 101 -13.99 11.80 -0.21
CA ASN A 101 -15.03 12.78 0.09
C ASN A 101 -15.06 13.95 -0.90
N ASP A 102 -13.97 14.21 -1.63
CA ASP A 102 -13.89 15.22 -2.68
C ASP A 102 -13.56 14.55 -4.02
N ALA A 103 -14.56 13.85 -4.55
CA ALA A 103 -14.42 13.04 -5.76
C ALA A 103 -14.02 13.88 -6.99
N ASP A 104 -14.48 15.13 -7.09
CA ASP A 104 -14.21 16.03 -8.22
C ASP A 104 -12.73 16.44 -8.32
N HIS A 105 -12.02 16.47 -7.18
CA HIS A 105 -10.59 16.81 -7.12
C HIS A 105 -9.71 15.62 -6.69
N LEU A 106 -10.25 14.40 -6.71
CA LEU A 106 -9.60 13.22 -6.15
C LEU A 106 -8.20 13.00 -6.72
N ALA A 107 -8.01 13.13 -8.03
CA ALA A 107 -6.71 12.91 -8.67
C ALA A 107 -5.64 13.93 -8.21
N ALA A 108 -6.03 15.19 -7.98
CA ALA A 108 -5.12 16.23 -7.50
C ALA A 108 -4.82 16.03 -6.00
N ASN A 109 -5.86 15.79 -5.19
CA ASN A 109 -5.74 15.55 -3.76
C ASN A 109 -4.92 14.29 -3.47
N PHE A 110 -5.10 13.23 -4.25
CA PHE A 110 -4.33 12.00 -4.08
C PHE A 110 -2.85 12.20 -4.39
N ARG A 111 -2.50 13.00 -5.41
CA ARG A 111 -1.09 13.37 -5.66
C ARG A 111 -0.50 14.18 -4.52
N SER A 112 -1.26 15.13 -3.97
CA SER A 112 -0.83 15.90 -2.80
C SER A 112 -0.60 14.99 -1.58
N TYR A 113 -1.49 14.02 -1.36
CA TYR A 113 -1.30 12.99 -0.34
C TYR A 113 0.00 12.20 -0.54
N LEU A 114 0.29 11.77 -1.78
CA LEU A 114 1.51 11.02 -2.09
C LEU A 114 2.77 11.87 -1.89
N GLN A 115 2.74 13.15 -2.27
CA GLN A 115 3.85 14.09 -2.03
C GLN A 115 4.16 14.29 -0.55
N GLY A 116 3.21 14.01 0.35
CA GLY A 116 3.44 14.04 1.79
C GLY A 116 4.32 12.89 2.31
N PHE A 117 4.52 11.82 1.54
CA PHE A 117 5.41 10.73 1.98
C PHE A 117 6.87 11.15 2.06
N SER A 118 7.62 10.48 2.93
CA SER A 118 9.06 10.65 3.02
C SER A 118 9.77 10.35 1.67
N PRO A 119 10.92 10.98 1.39
CA PRO A 119 11.54 10.94 0.06
C PRO A 119 11.77 9.54 -0.52
N ASN A 120 12.13 8.57 0.34
CA ASN A 120 12.31 7.17 -0.06
C ASN A 120 11.01 6.51 -0.55
N VAL A 121 9.89 6.73 0.14
CA VAL A 121 8.59 6.18 -0.28
C VAL A 121 8.08 6.90 -1.51
N LEU A 122 8.27 8.22 -1.59
CA LEU A 122 7.90 8.98 -2.76
C LEU A 122 8.68 8.54 -4.01
N GLU A 123 9.98 8.25 -3.89
CA GLU A 123 10.79 7.70 -5.00
C GLU A 123 10.26 6.35 -5.47
N ILE A 124 9.99 5.42 -4.54
CA ILE A 124 9.41 4.10 -4.85
C ILE A 124 8.10 4.23 -5.62
N LEU A 125 7.19 5.11 -5.18
CA LEU A 125 5.86 5.22 -5.77
C LEU A 125 5.84 6.01 -7.09
N MET A 126 6.57 7.12 -7.17
CA MET A 126 6.38 8.12 -8.22
C MET A 126 7.50 8.15 -9.27
N SER A 127 8.69 7.60 -8.99
CA SER A 127 9.77 7.60 -9.97
C SER A 127 9.44 6.68 -11.16
N ALA A 128 9.65 7.18 -12.38
CA ALA A 128 9.56 6.37 -13.59
C ALA A 128 10.79 5.45 -13.82
N GLU A 129 11.98 5.86 -13.34
CA GLU A 129 13.22 5.11 -13.57
C GLU A 129 13.50 4.06 -12.48
N LYS A 130 13.29 4.44 -11.22
CA LYS A 130 13.62 3.63 -10.04
C LYS A 130 12.40 3.09 -9.30
N GLY A 131 11.20 3.46 -9.73
CA GLY A 131 9.97 3.25 -8.98
C GLY A 131 8.86 2.67 -9.85
N LEU A 132 7.63 2.84 -9.38
CA LEU A 132 6.43 2.24 -9.96
C LEU A 132 5.68 3.16 -10.94
N ASP A 133 6.17 4.39 -11.16
CA ASP A 133 5.55 5.39 -12.06
C ASP A 133 4.04 5.60 -11.80
N PHE A 134 3.64 5.55 -10.52
CA PHE A 134 2.22 5.47 -10.16
C PHE A 134 1.43 6.73 -10.54
N GLY A 135 2.11 7.87 -10.72
CA GLY A 135 1.51 9.11 -11.20
C GLY A 135 0.73 8.93 -12.52
N LYS A 136 1.28 8.16 -13.48
CA LYS A 136 0.59 7.87 -14.75
C LYS A 136 -0.65 7.01 -14.56
N GLN A 137 -0.64 6.15 -13.54
CA GLN A 137 -1.77 5.28 -13.24
C GLN A 137 -2.91 6.05 -12.58
N ILE A 138 -2.60 7.08 -11.78
CA ILE A 138 -3.61 8.03 -11.28
C ILE A 138 -4.32 8.71 -12.46
N ASP A 139 -3.58 9.26 -13.43
CA ASP A 139 -4.17 9.90 -14.62
C ASP A 139 -5.03 8.94 -15.43
N LYS A 140 -4.52 7.73 -15.67
CA LYS A 140 -5.23 6.72 -16.45
C LYS A 140 -6.49 6.25 -15.74
N MET A 141 -6.46 6.01 -14.44
CA MET A 141 -7.65 5.65 -13.67
C MET A 141 -8.67 6.78 -13.63
N ASP A 142 -8.24 8.03 -13.47
CA ASP A 142 -9.10 9.20 -13.41
C ASP A 142 -9.85 9.41 -14.74
N LYS A 143 -9.10 9.45 -15.85
CA LYS A 143 -9.64 9.56 -17.22
C LYS A 143 -10.67 8.48 -17.56
N ASN A 144 -10.58 7.32 -16.92
CA ASN A 144 -11.47 6.17 -17.18
C ASN A 144 -12.48 5.92 -16.04
N ASN A 145 -12.70 6.89 -15.14
CA ASN A 145 -13.67 6.81 -14.05
C ASN A 145 -13.45 5.60 -13.11
N ARG A 146 -12.20 5.20 -12.89
CA ARG A 146 -11.82 4.08 -12.00
C ARG A 146 -11.27 4.55 -10.66
N LEU A 147 -10.64 5.73 -10.63
CA LEU A 147 -9.85 6.19 -9.49
C LEU A 147 -10.62 6.15 -8.17
N LEU A 148 -11.81 6.76 -8.12
CA LEU A 148 -12.66 6.78 -6.91
C LEU A 148 -12.96 5.38 -6.39
N SER A 149 -13.36 4.47 -7.29
CA SER A 149 -13.75 3.11 -6.91
C SER A 149 -12.57 2.28 -6.37
N VAL A 150 -11.36 2.54 -6.85
CA VAL A 150 -10.13 1.86 -6.42
C VAL A 150 -9.66 2.43 -5.09
N VAL A 151 -9.53 3.76 -4.97
CA VAL A 151 -9.12 4.43 -3.73
C VAL A 151 -10.07 4.08 -2.59
N LYS A 152 -11.38 4.11 -2.83
CA LYS A 152 -12.39 3.72 -1.83
C LYS A 152 -12.20 2.28 -1.35
N ALA A 153 -12.07 1.33 -2.27
CA ALA A 153 -11.94 -0.07 -1.89
C ALA A 153 -10.65 -0.35 -1.09
N PHE A 154 -9.54 0.32 -1.42
CA PHE A 154 -8.31 0.22 -0.62
C PHE A 154 -8.41 0.93 0.74
N SER A 155 -9.18 2.01 0.86
CA SER A 155 -9.38 2.72 2.14
C SER A 155 -10.09 1.86 3.20
N GLU A 156 -10.83 0.83 2.75
CA GLU A 156 -11.60 -0.09 3.59
C GLU A 156 -10.82 -1.37 3.95
N LEU A 157 -9.70 -1.65 3.27
CA LEU A 157 -8.90 -2.86 3.47
C LEU A 157 -8.04 -2.74 4.72
N ASP A 158 -8.09 -3.70 5.64
CA ASP A 158 -7.17 -3.72 6.78
C ASP A 158 -5.83 -4.37 6.39
N LEU A 159 -4.75 -3.58 6.46
CA LEU A 159 -3.37 -4.05 6.33
C LEU A 159 -2.53 -3.50 7.49
N ASP A 160 -3.11 -3.33 8.69
CA ASP A 160 -2.38 -2.88 9.87
C ASP A 160 -1.34 -3.93 10.32
N PRO A 161 -0.10 -3.54 10.66
CA PRO A 161 0.91 -4.46 11.19
C PRO A 161 0.50 -5.25 12.44
N ARG A 162 -0.51 -4.78 13.18
CA ARG A 162 -1.05 -5.43 14.37
C ARG A 162 -2.06 -6.53 14.07
N THR A 163 -2.74 -6.47 12.92
CA THR A 163 -3.72 -7.47 12.47
C THR A 163 -3.15 -8.39 11.39
N ILE A 164 -2.29 -7.84 10.53
CA ILE A 164 -1.54 -8.55 9.49
C ILE A 164 -0.05 -8.31 9.76
N ASP A 165 0.62 -9.27 10.39
CA ASP A 165 2.04 -9.13 10.69
C ASP A 165 2.91 -9.08 9.42
N ASN A 166 4.22 -8.82 9.58
CA ASN A 166 5.13 -8.69 8.44
C ASN A 166 5.34 -9.99 7.67
N VAL A 167 5.20 -11.15 8.33
CA VAL A 167 5.35 -12.45 7.68
C VAL A 167 4.15 -12.68 6.77
N LYS A 168 2.93 -12.55 7.29
CA LYS A 168 1.69 -12.67 6.51
C LYS A 168 1.63 -11.63 5.38
N MET A 169 2.06 -10.39 5.62
CA MET A 169 2.15 -9.37 4.57
C MET A 169 3.12 -9.78 3.45
N GLY A 170 4.23 -10.45 3.79
CA GLY A 170 5.17 -11.00 2.81
C GLY A 170 4.50 -12.01 1.88
N TYR A 171 3.77 -12.98 2.45
CA TYR A 171 3.00 -13.96 1.67
C TYR A 171 1.90 -13.31 0.81
N ILE A 172 1.20 -12.29 1.31
CA ILE A 172 0.23 -11.53 0.50
C ILE A 172 0.91 -10.93 -0.73
N PHE A 173 2.07 -10.27 -0.56
CA PHE A 173 2.80 -9.69 -1.70
C PHE A 173 3.33 -10.74 -2.68
N GLU A 174 3.87 -11.85 -2.17
CA GLU A 174 4.36 -12.94 -3.01
C GLU A 174 3.24 -13.52 -3.87
N GLU A 175 2.09 -13.82 -3.27
CA GLU A 175 0.93 -14.35 -3.98
C GLU A 175 0.36 -13.36 -5.00
N LEU A 176 0.36 -12.06 -4.71
CA LEU A 176 -0.01 -11.03 -5.69
C LEU A 176 0.94 -11.03 -6.89
N ILE A 177 2.25 -11.05 -6.65
CA ILE A 177 3.27 -11.06 -7.73
C ILE A 177 3.16 -12.33 -8.57
N ARG A 178 2.99 -13.50 -7.93
CA ARG A 178 2.78 -14.79 -8.59
C ARG A 178 1.56 -14.72 -9.51
N THR A 179 0.41 -14.31 -8.97
CA THR A 179 -0.84 -14.28 -9.74
C THR A 179 -0.78 -13.28 -10.90
N PHE A 180 -0.14 -12.11 -10.73
CA PHE A 180 0.01 -11.16 -11.83
C PHE A 180 0.99 -11.63 -12.91
N SER A 181 2.00 -12.43 -12.54
CA SER A 181 2.94 -13.03 -13.51
C SER A 181 2.24 -14.09 -14.35
N GLU A 182 1.47 -15.00 -13.72
CA GLU A 182 0.69 -16.03 -14.41
C GLU A 182 -0.32 -15.43 -15.41
N ASN A 183 -0.99 -14.33 -15.04
CA ASN A 183 -1.92 -13.63 -15.92
C ASN A 183 -1.24 -12.90 -17.09
N ALA A 184 0.03 -12.54 -16.95
CA ALA A 184 0.79 -11.92 -18.04
C ALA A 184 1.17 -12.95 -19.10
N GLU A 185 1.61 -14.14 -18.68
CA GLU A 185 1.95 -15.24 -19.58
C GLU A 185 0.72 -15.77 -20.34
N ALA A 186 -0.44 -15.86 -19.68
CA ALA A 186 -1.67 -16.31 -20.31
C ALA A 186 -2.26 -15.33 -21.35
N GLY A 187 -1.82 -14.07 -21.36
CA GLY A 187 -2.28 -13.04 -22.30
C GLY A 187 -1.39 -12.86 -23.54
N ASP A 188 -0.25 -13.55 -23.63
CA ASP A 188 0.76 -13.43 -24.70
C ASP A 188 0.63 -14.55 -25.77
N HIS A 189 -0.59 -15.07 -25.97
CA HIS A 189 -0.94 -16.15 -26.91
C HIS A 189 -2.08 -15.79 -27.84
#